data_AF-A0A7Y6UEY8-F1
#
_entry.id   AF-A0A7Y6UEY8-F1
#
_cell.length_a   1.000
_cell.length_b   1.000
_cell.length_c   1.000
_cell.angle_alpha   90.00
_cell.angle_beta   90.00
_cell.angle_gamma   90.00
#
_symmetry.space_group_name_H-M   'P 1'
#
loop_
_entity.id
_entity.type
_entity.pdbx_description
1 polymer ?
#
loop_
_entity_poly.entity_id
_entity_poly.type
_entity_poly.pdbx_seq_one_letter_code
_entity_poly.pdbx_strand_id
1 'polypeptide(L)'
;MRNVFWCSILSMALLGGTACKKSAEEKAENQFEKAQEDVKDQREDLRDQQKDVKDEQKDVMKEQRDVAEEQSDLAKANQNLSAARVEYSNAVKARMTKLDARINELEARADAKSKETAADLRERRNELSAKLDKIGDQADASWEGFKADTDAKMDQLERDVDANFH
;
A
#
# COMPACT_ATOMS: atom_id res chain seq x y z
N MET A 1 -13.98 22.11 -24.26
CA MET A 1 -14.99 23.14 -24.59
C MET A 1 -14.27 24.45 -24.86
N ARG A 2 -14.33 24.93 -26.11
CA ARG A 2 -13.63 26.13 -26.62
C ARG A 2 -14.50 27.36 -26.36
N ASN A 3 -14.06 28.28 -25.50
CA ASN A 3 -14.62 29.63 -25.44
C ASN A 3 -13.57 30.60 -25.96
N VAL A 4 -13.70 30.94 -27.23
CA VAL A 4 -12.85 31.91 -27.96
C VAL A 4 -13.60 33.23 -28.01
N PHE A 5 -13.01 34.24 -27.38
CA PHE A 5 -13.00 35.67 -27.71
C PHE A 5 -14.15 36.25 -28.55
N TRP A 6 -14.95 37.09 -27.89
CA TRP A 6 -15.93 37.98 -28.53
C TRP A 6 -15.49 39.43 -28.28
N CYS A 7 -14.56 39.94 -29.11
CA CYS A 7 -14.19 41.36 -29.13
C CYS A 7 -15.05 42.09 -30.17
N SER A 8 -16.15 42.68 -29.71
CA SER A 8 -16.93 43.62 -30.53
C SER A 8 -16.28 45.01 -30.46
N ILE A 9 -15.51 45.36 -31.49
CA ILE A 9 -15.02 46.73 -31.70
C ILE A 9 -16.14 47.52 -32.35
N LEU A 10 -16.83 48.34 -31.56
CA LEU A 10 -17.86 49.26 -32.05
C LEU A 10 -17.20 50.60 -32.38
N SER A 11 -16.96 50.82 -33.67
CA SER A 11 -16.67 52.13 -34.24
C SER A 11 -17.86 53.07 -34.00
N MET A 12 -17.64 54.23 -33.35
CA MET A 12 -18.65 55.28 -33.32
C MET A 12 -18.04 56.69 -33.39
N ALA A 13 -18.27 57.30 -34.57
CA ALA A 13 -18.58 58.70 -34.83
C ALA A 13 -17.63 59.82 -34.34
N LEU A 14 -16.78 60.27 -35.26
CA LEU A 14 -16.25 61.64 -35.32
C LEU A 14 -17.28 62.56 -36.02
N LEU A 15 -18.05 63.34 -35.26
CA LEU A 15 -18.78 64.51 -35.78
C LEU A 15 -18.83 65.65 -34.75
N GLY A 16 -18.26 66.80 -35.14
CA GLY A 16 -18.77 68.15 -34.83
C GLY A 16 -18.50 68.76 -33.44
N GLY A 17 -17.88 69.95 -33.42
CA GLY A 17 -18.00 70.90 -32.30
C GLY A 17 -16.69 71.43 -31.73
N THR A 18 -16.32 72.65 -32.12
CA THR A 18 -15.29 73.47 -31.49
C THR A 18 -15.85 74.18 -30.24
N ALA A 19 -15.59 73.63 -29.05
CA ALA A 19 -15.48 74.29 -27.75
C ALA A 19 -15.62 73.22 -26.65
N CYS A 20 -14.65 73.12 -25.72
CA CYS A 20 -14.51 72.07 -24.67
C CYS A 20 -13.98 70.70 -25.13
N LYS A 21 -12.98 70.64 -26.03
CA LYS A 21 -12.38 69.37 -26.47
C LYS A 21 -11.23 68.84 -25.59
N LYS A 22 -10.55 69.72 -24.84
CA LYS A 22 -9.36 69.36 -24.04
C LYS A 22 -9.65 68.41 -22.88
N SER A 23 -10.82 68.51 -22.23
CA SER A 23 -11.14 67.71 -21.02
C SER A 23 -11.70 66.33 -21.29
N ALA A 24 -12.21 66.06 -22.50
CA ALA A 24 -12.74 64.76 -22.89
C ALA A 24 -11.65 63.83 -23.44
N GLU A 25 -10.72 64.38 -24.23
CA GLU A 25 -9.51 63.66 -24.69
C GLU A 25 -8.59 63.33 -23.51
N GLU A 26 -8.33 64.27 -22.60
CA GLU A 26 -7.49 64.04 -21.41
C GLU A 26 -8.11 63.03 -20.42
N LYS A 27 -9.44 62.91 -20.38
CA LYS A 27 -10.15 61.85 -19.65
C LYS A 27 -10.05 60.49 -20.35
N ALA A 28 -10.14 60.47 -21.68
CA ALA A 28 -10.00 59.26 -22.46
C ALA A 28 -8.56 58.70 -22.40
N GLU A 29 -7.56 59.58 -22.45
CA GLU A 29 -6.14 59.23 -22.27
C GLU A 29 -5.89 58.66 -20.86
N ASN A 30 -6.35 59.33 -19.80
CA ASN A 30 -6.25 58.81 -18.42
C ASN A 30 -6.93 57.45 -18.22
N GLN A 31 -8.09 57.23 -18.85
CA GLN A 31 -8.78 55.93 -18.77
C GLN A 31 -8.03 54.85 -19.55
N PHE A 32 -7.44 55.19 -20.68
CA PHE A 32 -6.65 54.26 -21.48
C PHE A 32 -5.32 53.90 -20.79
N GLU A 33 -4.69 54.86 -20.13
CA GLU A 33 -3.47 54.67 -19.34
C GLU A 33 -3.73 53.76 -18.13
N LYS A 34 -4.83 53.98 -17.39
CA LYS A 34 -5.28 53.07 -16.32
C LYS A 34 -5.62 51.68 -16.84
N ALA A 35 -6.29 51.58 -17.99
CA ALA A 35 -6.60 50.30 -18.59
C ALA A 35 -5.32 49.54 -19.03
N GLN A 36 -4.28 50.26 -19.47
CA GLN A 36 -2.97 49.65 -19.74
C GLN A 36 -2.27 49.17 -18.47
N GLU A 37 -2.34 49.95 -17.40
CA GLU A 37 -1.77 49.61 -16.09
C GLU A 37 -2.49 48.38 -15.50
N ASP A 38 -3.82 48.37 -15.49
CA ASP A 38 -4.65 47.23 -15.06
C ASP A 38 -4.34 45.96 -15.88
N VAL A 39 -4.15 46.07 -17.20
CA VAL A 39 -3.77 44.93 -18.06
C VAL A 39 -2.35 44.43 -17.75
N LYS A 40 -1.44 45.33 -17.40
CA LYS A 40 -0.07 44.96 -17.03
C LYS A 40 -0.06 44.25 -15.68
N ASP A 41 -0.80 44.75 -14.69
CA ASP A 41 -0.94 44.14 -13.38
C ASP A 41 -1.58 42.76 -13.47
N GLN A 42 -2.68 42.63 -14.23
CA GLN A 42 -3.29 41.31 -14.50
C GLN A 42 -2.33 40.33 -15.17
N ARG A 43 -1.40 40.81 -16.00
CA ARG A 43 -0.41 39.96 -16.66
C ARG A 43 0.67 39.49 -15.69
N GLU A 44 1.05 40.32 -14.73
CA GLU A 44 1.97 39.94 -13.65
C GLU A 44 1.30 38.92 -12.71
N ASP A 45 0.06 39.16 -12.29
CA ASP A 45 -0.73 38.23 -11.48
C ASP A 45 -0.88 36.86 -12.15
N LEU A 46 -1.23 36.84 -13.46
CA LEU A 46 -1.32 35.60 -14.22
C LEU A 46 0.03 34.87 -14.32
N ARG A 47 1.13 35.62 -14.42
CA ARG A 47 2.47 35.03 -14.47
C ARG A 47 2.85 34.38 -13.15
N ASP A 48 2.49 35.01 -12.03
CA ASP A 48 2.77 34.48 -10.70
C ASP A 48 1.88 33.26 -10.39
N GLN A 49 0.58 33.32 -10.69
CA GLN A 49 -0.31 32.15 -10.63
C GLN A 49 0.20 30.98 -11.49
N GLN A 50 0.78 31.26 -12.66
CA GLN A 50 1.33 30.22 -13.52
C GLN A 50 2.60 29.58 -12.92
N LYS A 51 3.38 30.30 -12.12
CA LYS A 51 4.50 29.72 -11.36
C LYS A 51 3.98 28.86 -10.22
N ASP A 52 3.02 29.36 -9.45
CA ASP A 52 2.44 28.64 -8.30
C ASP A 52 1.86 27.30 -8.75
N VAL A 53 1.05 27.30 -9.81
CA VAL A 53 0.50 26.07 -10.42
C VAL A 53 1.61 25.12 -10.87
N LYS A 54 2.72 25.64 -11.38
CA LYS A 54 3.85 24.81 -11.84
C LYS A 54 4.61 24.19 -10.69
N ASP A 55 4.73 24.90 -9.57
CA ASP A 55 5.36 24.39 -8.36
C ASP A 55 4.46 23.36 -7.66
N GLU A 56 3.15 23.63 -7.56
CA GLU A 56 2.17 22.65 -7.07
C GLU A 56 2.12 21.39 -7.95
N GLN A 57 2.25 21.52 -9.27
CA GLN A 57 2.38 20.36 -10.16
C GLN A 57 3.62 19.52 -9.84
N LYS A 58 4.76 20.13 -9.47
CA LYS A 58 5.95 19.37 -9.08
C LYS A 58 5.73 18.66 -7.75
N ASP A 59 5.08 19.31 -6.80
CA ASP A 59 4.80 18.74 -5.49
C ASP A 59 3.86 17.54 -5.61
N VAL A 60 2.78 17.66 -6.40
CA VAL A 60 1.88 16.54 -6.71
C VAL A 60 2.63 15.40 -7.40
N MET A 61 3.54 15.69 -8.35
CA MET A 61 4.33 14.64 -9.00
C MET A 61 5.29 13.95 -8.04
N LYS A 62 5.82 14.67 -7.03
CA LYS A 62 6.65 14.09 -5.98
C LYS A 62 5.82 13.20 -5.06
N GLU A 63 4.66 13.66 -4.59
CA GLU A 63 3.74 12.86 -3.79
C GLU A 63 3.28 11.59 -4.52
N GLN A 64 2.97 11.69 -5.82
CA GLN A 64 2.64 10.51 -6.63
C GLN A 64 3.79 9.50 -6.69
N ARG A 65 5.03 9.97 -6.75
CA ARG A 65 6.21 9.10 -6.72
C ARG A 65 6.37 8.44 -5.36
N ASP A 66 6.21 9.20 -4.28
CA ASP A 66 6.33 8.69 -2.91
C ASP A 66 5.28 7.60 -2.66
N VAL A 67 4.01 7.83 -3.07
CA VAL A 67 2.94 6.83 -3.01
C VAL A 67 3.28 5.58 -3.84
N ALA A 68 3.85 5.73 -5.03
CA ALA A 68 4.24 4.59 -5.85
C ALA A 68 5.38 3.76 -5.20
N GLU A 69 6.32 4.42 -4.53
CA GLU A 69 7.40 3.77 -3.78
C GLU A 69 6.85 3.00 -2.57
N GLU A 70 5.97 3.63 -1.79
CA GLU A 70 5.28 2.98 -0.66
C GLU A 70 4.45 1.75 -1.10
N GLN A 71 3.75 1.84 -2.23
CA GLN A 71 3.01 0.70 -2.79
C GLN A 71 3.94 -0.44 -3.21
N SER A 72 5.09 -0.11 -3.83
CA SER A 72 6.11 -1.09 -4.19
C SER A 72 6.66 -1.80 -2.94
N ASP A 73 6.94 -1.04 -1.89
CA ASP A 73 7.52 -1.60 -0.67
C ASP A 73 6.51 -2.44 0.11
N LEU A 74 5.24 -2.04 0.13
CA LEU A 74 4.15 -2.87 0.64
C LEU A 74 4.05 -4.20 -0.12
N ALA A 75 4.16 -4.16 -1.46
CA ALA A 75 4.12 -5.38 -2.28
C ALA A 75 5.29 -6.33 -1.97
N LYS A 76 6.51 -5.79 -1.82
CA LYS A 76 7.69 -6.58 -1.40
C LYS A 76 7.51 -7.17 0.00
N ALA A 77 7.01 -6.39 0.95
CA ALA A 77 6.76 -6.86 2.31
C ALA A 77 5.75 -8.03 2.33
N ASN A 78 4.66 -7.91 1.57
CA ASN A 78 3.68 -8.98 1.40
C ASN A 78 4.27 -10.25 0.77
N GLN A 79 5.12 -10.09 -0.25
CA GLN A 79 5.81 -11.23 -0.87
C GLN A 79 6.76 -11.93 0.11
N ASN A 80 7.54 -11.16 0.86
CA ASN A 80 8.47 -11.70 1.87
C ASN A 80 7.71 -12.44 2.98
N LEU A 81 6.59 -11.88 3.45
CA LEU A 81 5.75 -12.51 4.47
C LEU A 81 5.13 -13.81 3.95
N SER A 82 4.64 -13.83 2.71
CA SER A 82 4.15 -15.04 2.06
C SER A 82 5.22 -16.12 1.94
N ALA A 83 6.44 -15.75 1.51
CA ALA A 83 7.57 -16.67 1.42
C ALA A 83 7.93 -17.26 2.79
N ALA A 84 8.04 -16.43 3.83
CA ALA A 84 8.33 -16.87 5.20
C ALA A 84 7.27 -17.85 5.73
N ARG A 85 5.99 -17.67 5.38
CA ARG A 85 4.92 -18.62 5.74
C ARG A 85 5.10 -19.98 5.09
N VAL A 86 5.45 -20.00 3.80
CA VAL A 86 5.70 -21.24 3.05
C VAL A 86 6.91 -21.98 3.62
N GLU A 87 8.00 -21.27 3.89
CA GLU A 87 9.20 -21.83 4.51
C GLU A 87 8.90 -22.44 5.88
N TYR A 88 8.18 -21.72 6.73
CA TYR A 88 7.75 -22.24 8.04
C TYR A 88 6.86 -23.48 7.88
N SER A 89 5.86 -23.46 7.00
CA SER A 89 5.00 -24.62 6.74
C SER A 89 5.81 -25.86 6.33
N ASN A 90 6.77 -25.68 5.43
CA ASN A 90 7.64 -26.76 4.97
C ASN A 90 8.54 -27.30 6.09
N ALA A 91 9.10 -26.42 6.93
CA ALA A 91 9.90 -26.82 8.07
C ALA A 91 9.09 -27.67 9.07
N VAL A 92 7.86 -27.25 9.39
CA VAL A 92 6.98 -28.01 10.30
C VAL A 92 6.56 -29.34 9.68
N LYS A 93 6.23 -29.39 8.38
CA LYS A 93 5.92 -30.64 7.66
C LYS A 93 7.09 -31.62 7.65
N ALA A 94 8.33 -31.12 7.52
CA ALA A 94 9.52 -31.95 7.60
C ALA A 94 9.69 -32.56 9.01
N ARG A 95 9.41 -31.80 10.07
CA ARG A 95 9.39 -32.31 11.45
C ARG A 95 8.28 -33.35 11.66
N MET A 96 7.08 -33.12 11.13
CA MET A 96 5.98 -34.11 11.13
C MET A 96 6.38 -35.42 10.49
N THR A 97 7.05 -35.38 9.34
CA THR A 97 7.50 -36.60 8.66
C THR A 97 8.48 -37.41 9.52
N LYS A 98 9.37 -36.74 10.28
CA LYS A 98 10.28 -37.40 11.20
C LYS A 98 9.53 -38.04 12.37
N LEU A 99 8.56 -37.33 12.95
CA LEU A 99 7.71 -37.86 14.01
C LEU A 99 6.92 -39.09 13.56
N ASP A 100 6.36 -39.07 12.34
CA ASP A 100 5.65 -40.20 11.77
C ASP A 100 6.52 -41.45 11.70
N ALA A 101 7.76 -41.30 11.22
CA ALA A 101 8.71 -42.40 11.15
C ALA A 101 8.99 -43.00 12.55
N ARG A 102 9.15 -42.15 13.57
CA ARG A 102 9.41 -42.59 14.94
C ARG A 102 8.20 -43.20 15.61
N ILE A 103 7.00 -42.67 15.38
CA ILE A 103 5.77 -43.27 15.90
C ILE A 103 5.53 -44.63 15.24
N ASN A 104 5.83 -44.79 13.95
CA ASN A 104 5.79 -46.10 13.28
C ASN A 104 6.82 -47.09 13.87
N GLU A 105 8.02 -46.61 14.20
CA GLU A 105 9.04 -47.44 14.88
C GLU A 105 8.56 -47.87 16.27
N LEU A 106 7.92 -46.97 17.02
CA LEU A 106 7.34 -47.28 18.32
C LEU A 106 6.22 -48.31 18.21
N GLU A 107 5.34 -48.19 17.22
CA GLU A 107 4.25 -49.15 16.98
C GLU A 107 4.76 -50.54 16.55
N ALA A 108 5.88 -50.58 15.84
CA ALA A 108 6.50 -51.84 15.42
C ALA A 108 7.06 -52.65 16.61
N ARG A 109 7.19 -52.04 17.79
CA ARG A 109 7.58 -52.76 19.01
C ARG A 109 6.46 -53.70 19.44
N ALA A 110 6.84 -54.88 19.93
CA ALA A 110 5.90 -55.95 20.27
C ALA A 110 5.16 -55.72 21.60
N ASP A 111 5.61 -54.77 22.43
CA ASP A 111 4.99 -54.51 23.72
C ASP A 111 3.70 -53.69 23.61
N ALA A 112 2.70 -54.06 24.43
CA ALA A 112 1.38 -53.44 24.40
C ALA A 112 1.43 -51.94 24.75
N LYS A 113 2.34 -51.53 25.64
CA LYS A 113 2.51 -50.15 26.05
C LYS A 113 2.99 -49.27 24.88
N SER A 114 3.97 -49.71 24.09
CA SER A 114 4.44 -48.96 22.93
C SER A 114 3.36 -48.80 21.86
N LYS A 115 2.51 -49.81 21.67
CA LYS A 115 1.37 -49.73 20.73
C LYS A 115 0.30 -48.74 21.19
N GLU A 116 -0.02 -48.74 22.49
CA GLU A 116 -0.94 -47.78 23.09
C GLU A 116 -0.39 -46.36 22.98
N THR A 117 0.85 -46.12 23.41
CA THR A 117 1.51 -44.81 23.28
C THR A 117 1.58 -44.37 21.81
N ALA A 118 1.88 -45.27 20.87
CA ALA A 118 1.93 -44.93 19.44
C ALA A 118 0.57 -44.48 18.90
N ALA A 119 -0.54 -45.04 19.40
CA ALA A 119 -1.89 -44.61 19.03
C ALA A 119 -2.16 -43.18 19.53
N ASP A 120 -1.86 -42.89 20.80
CA ASP A 120 -2.04 -41.55 21.40
C ASP A 120 -1.18 -40.48 20.69
N LEU A 121 0.07 -40.83 20.38
CA LEU A 121 0.98 -39.93 19.67
C LEU A 121 0.50 -39.65 18.25
N ARG A 122 -0.10 -40.65 17.57
CA ARG A 122 -0.71 -40.45 16.25
C ARG A 122 -1.90 -39.52 16.28
N GLU A 123 -2.74 -39.60 17.30
CA GLU A 123 -3.88 -38.71 17.45
C GLU A 123 -3.41 -37.25 17.55
N ARG A 124 -2.47 -36.98 18.46
CA ARG A 124 -1.88 -35.64 18.63
C ARG A 124 -1.15 -35.14 17.37
N ARG A 125 -0.48 -36.03 16.65
CA ARG A 125 0.12 -35.72 15.35
C ARG A 125 -0.94 -35.32 14.33
N ASN A 126 -2.06 -36.06 14.26
CA ASN A 126 -3.17 -35.74 13.36
C ASN A 126 -3.82 -34.39 13.71
N GLU A 127 -4.00 -34.08 14.99
CA GLU A 127 -4.48 -32.76 15.43
C GLU A 127 -3.55 -31.63 14.97
N LEU A 128 -2.23 -31.83 15.12
CA LEU A 128 -1.24 -30.86 14.68
C LEU A 128 -1.23 -30.71 13.15
N SER A 129 -1.42 -31.80 12.41
CA SER A 129 -1.59 -31.76 10.94
C SER A 129 -2.83 -30.94 10.56
N ALA A 130 -3.98 -31.20 11.19
CA ALA A 130 -5.20 -30.45 10.92
C ALA A 130 -5.07 -28.96 11.28
N LYS A 131 -4.26 -28.62 12.29
CA LYS A 131 -3.91 -27.23 12.61
C LYS A 131 -3.04 -26.61 11.51
N LEU A 132 -2.07 -27.35 10.98
CA LEU A 132 -1.19 -26.88 9.90
C LEU A 132 -1.92 -26.68 8.57
N ASP A 133 -3.00 -27.43 8.31
CA ASP A 133 -3.82 -27.18 7.12
C ASP A 133 -4.50 -25.81 7.16
N LYS A 134 -4.74 -25.25 8.36
CA LYS A 134 -5.29 -23.91 8.58
C LYS A 134 -4.26 -22.79 8.57
N ILE A 135 -3.01 -23.08 8.19
CA ILE A 135 -1.92 -22.11 8.19
C ILE A 135 -2.14 -20.97 7.19
N GLY A 136 -2.79 -21.27 6.06
CA GLY A 136 -3.14 -20.28 5.03
C GLY A 136 -4.26 -19.33 5.46
N ASP A 137 -5.10 -19.75 6.41
CA ASP A 137 -6.25 -18.98 6.91
C ASP A 137 -5.86 -18.00 8.02
N GLN A 138 -4.61 -18.04 8.49
CA GLN A 138 -4.14 -17.19 9.58
C GLN A 138 -3.92 -15.76 9.10
N ALA A 139 -4.59 -14.81 9.75
CA ALA A 139 -4.30 -13.39 9.57
C ALA A 139 -2.89 -13.03 10.07
N ASP A 140 -2.28 -12.00 9.48
CA ASP A 140 -0.94 -11.52 9.84
C ASP A 140 -0.80 -11.19 11.33
N ALA A 141 -1.82 -10.56 11.92
CA ALA A 141 -1.84 -10.21 13.34
C ALA A 141 -1.87 -11.43 14.28
N SER A 142 -2.38 -12.58 13.83
CA SER A 142 -2.48 -13.82 14.62
C SER A 142 -1.35 -14.80 14.32
N TRP A 143 -0.48 -14.48 13.36
CA TRP A 143 0.56 -15.38 12.85
C TRP A 143 1.57 -15.80 13.91
N GLU A 144 2.06 -14.86 14.71
CA GLU A 144 3.05 -15.16 15.76
C GLU A 144 2.48 -16.05 16.87
N GLY A 145 1.22 -15.82 17.26
CA GLY A 145 0.53 -16.69 18.22
C GLY A 145 0.30 -18.09 17.67
N PHE A 146 -0.08 -18.20 16.39
CA PHE A 146 -0.20 -19.49 15.71
C PHE A 146 1.12 -20.26 15.73
N LYS A 147 2.22 -19.60 15.36
CA LYS A 147 3.57 -20.16 15.32
C LYS A 147 3.98 -20.67 16.69
N ALA A 148 3.85 -19.85 17.73
CA ALA A 148 4.19 -20.22 19.09
C ALA A 148 3.40 -21.45 19.60
N ASP A 149 2.08 -21.51 19.38
CA ASP A 149 1.28 -22.68 19.78
C ASP A 149 1.65 -23.93 18.96
N THR A 150 1.94 -23.79 17.67
CA THR A 150 2.34 -24.91 16.80
C THR A 150 3.69 -25.46 17.22
N ASP A 151 4.67 -24.58 17.47
CA ASP A 151 6.01 -24.97 17.89
C ASP A 151 5.98 -25.62 19.27
N ALA A 152 5.22 -25.07 20.22
CA ALA A 152 5.07 -25.67 21.54
C ALA A 152 4.47 -27.09 21.49
N LYS A 153 3.42 -27.31 20.68
CA LYS A 153 2.82 -28.63 20.48
C LYS A 153 3.77 -29.60 19.80
N MET A 154 4.52 -29.13 18.80
CA MET A 154 5.52 -29.91 18.10
C MET A 154 6.65 -30.35 19.05
N ASP A 155 7.20 -29.41 19.83
CA ASP A 155 8.28 -29.68 20.79
C ASP A 155 7.81 -30.63 21.92
N GLN A 156 6.56 -30.52 22.33
CA GLN A 156 5.97 -31.46 23.28
C GLN A 156 5.85 -32.86 22.67
N LEU A 157 5.35 -32.96 21.43
CA LEU A 157 5.21 -34.24 20.75
C LEU A 157 6.56 -34.91 20.49
N GLU A 158 7.58 -34.15 20.10
CA GLU A 158 8.95 -34.65 19.95
C GLU A 158 9.50 -35.20 21.26
N ARG A 159 9.37 -34.47 22.37
CA ARG A 159 9.79 -34.93 23.69
C ARG A 159 9.07 -36.20 24.13
N ASP A 160 7.76 -36.28 23.91
CA ASP A 160 6.98 -37.45 24.30
C ASP A 160 7.33 -38.68 23.46
N VAL A 161 7.60 -38.50 22.16
CA VAL A 161 8.15 -39.57 21.32
C VAL A 161 9.51 -39.99 21.88
N ASP A 162 10.46 -39.05 22.07
CA ASP A 162 11.81 -39.31 22.58
C ASP A 162 11.83 -40.08 23.91
N ALA A 163 10.96 -39.72 24.83
CA ALA A 163 10.85 -40.37 26.14
C ALA A 163 10.49 -41.86 26.07
N ASN A 164 9.96 -42.35 24.95
CA ASN A 164 9.66 -43.77 24.75
C ASN A 164 10.81 -44.56 24.10
N PHE A 165 11.89 -43.89 23.69
CA PHE A 165 13.10 -44.52 23.13
C PHE A 165 14.28 -44.57 24.11
N HIS A 166 14.12 -44.00 25.31
CA HIS A 166 15.10 -44.00 26.40
C HIS A 166 14.60 -44.84 27.58
#